data_AF-A0A3Q3Q613-F1
#
_entry.id   AF-A0A3Q3Q613-F1
#
_cell.length_a   1.000
_cell.length_b   1.000
_cell.length_c   1.000
_cell.angle_alpha   90.00
_cell.angle_beta   90.00
_cell.angle_gamma   90.00
#
_symmetry.space_group_name_H-M   'P 1'
#
loop_
_entity.id
_entity.type
_entity.pdbx_description
1 polymer ?
#
loop_
_entity_poly.entity_id
_entity_poly.type
_entity_poly.pdbx_seq_one_letter_code
_entity_poly.pdbx_strand_id
1 'polypeptide(L)'
;MGSQLWTPGALPAWKATVFLFNILSAAVAKRHVVYWNSTNTRLTAGDLSIQVNLNDYLDIYCPYYPDNEALGPVQPETLALYLVGEESFQGCVETMGAIKRWECNSPYDPLGPVRFSEKILRFTPFSLGFEFLPGQHYYYSSLPTGEGPPLPCMKLRVTVCCESTSEGSKQIQETRSCACSLSTASPPALFILILLLFTT
;
A
#
# COMPACT_ATOMS: atom_id res chain seq x y z
N MET A 1 -39.54 43.38 36.62
CA MET A 1 -39.62 42.21 35.72
C MET A 1 -38.71 42.44 34.54
N GLY A 2 -37.57 41.75 34.49
CA GLY A 2 -36.64 41.77 33.37
C GLY A 2 -36.07 40.38 33.21
N SER A 3 -36.77 39.52 32.48
CA SER A 3 -36.35 38.15 32.20
C SER A 3 -35.22 38.16 31.18
N GLN A 4 -34.00 37.82 31.61
CA GLN A 4 -32.90 37.51 30.70
C GLN A 4 -33.21 36.19 30.00
N LEU A 5 -33.49 36.27 28.71
CA LEU A 5 -33.66 35.11 27.82
C LEU A 5 -32.27 34.55 27.50
N TRP A 6 -31.90 33.46 28.16
CA TRP A 6 -30.70 32.69 27.84
C TRP A 6 -30.91 32.02 26.47
N THR A 7 -30.20 32.50 25.45
CA THR A 7 -30.08 31.81 24.16
C THR A 7 -28.98 30.74 24.30
N PRO A 8 -29.27 29.46 24.04
CA PRO A 8 -28.24 28.41 24.07
C PRO A 8 -27.18 28.74 23.01
N GLY A 9 -25.92 28.77 23.45
CA GLY A 9 -24.79 29.18 22.63
C GLY A 9 -24.72 28.42 21.31
N ALA A 10 -24.95 29.15 20.22
CA ALA A 10 -24.59 28.69 18.89
C ALA A 10 -23.07 28.50 18.87
N LEU A 11 -22.61 27.25 18.83
CA LEU A 11 -21.22 26.95 18.52
C LEU A 11 -20.90 27.68 17.21
N PRO A 12 -19.94 28.61 17.20
CA PRO A 12 -19.73 29.47 16.05
C PRO A 12 -19.31 28.58 14.88
N ALA A 13 -19.97 28.74 13.72
CA ALA A 13 -19.93 27.80 12.60
C ALA A 13 -18.52 27.33 12.23
N TRP A 14 -17.51 28.20 12.38
CA TRP A 14 -16.09 27.90 12.16
C TRP A 14 -15.54 26.78 13.07
N LYS A 15 -15.99 26.64 14.32
CA LYS A 15 -15.58 25.54 15.20
C LYS A 15 -16.11 24.20 14.70
N ALA A 16 -17.33 24.18 14.16
CA ALA A 16 -17.88 22.99 13.51
C ALA A 16 -17.12 22.67 12.21
N THR A 17 -16.72 23.68 11.43
CA THR A 17 -15.92 23.47 10.20
C THR A 17 -14.51 22.97 10.50
N VAL A 18 -13.84 23.53 11.51
CA VAL A 18 -12.52 23.08 11.96
C VAL A 18 -12.59 21.66 12.50
N PHE A 19 -13.62 21.31 13.26
CA PHE A 19 -13.82 19.94 13.75
C PHE A 19 -14.09 18.96 12.59
N LEU A 20 -14.94 19.32 11.63
CA LEU A 20 -15.18 18.55 10.40
C LEU A 20 -13.90 18.35 9.57
N PHE A 21 -13.05 19.37 9.45
CA PHE A 21 -11.78 19.28 8.72
C PHE A 21 -10.73 18.41 9.45
N ASN A 22 -10.71 18.44 10.79
CA ASN A 22 -9.88 17.55 11.61
C ASN A 22 -10.39 16.09 11.55
N ILE A 23 -11.71 15.86 11.47
CA ILE A 23 -12.27 14.51 11.26
C ILE A 23 -12.03 14.01 9.83
N LEU A 24 -12.04 14.87 8.81
CA LEU A 24 -11.72 14.51 7.43
C LEU A 24 -10.22 14.20 7.20
N SER A 25 -9.34 14.61 8.12
CA SER A 25 -7.94 14.15 8.14
C SER A 25 -7.78 12.71 8.69
N ALA A 26 -8.89 12.01 8.98
CA ALA A 26 -8.87 10.57 9.21
C ALA A 26 -8.12 9.88 8.06
N ALA A 27 -7.03 9.22 8.43
CA ALA A 27 -5.94 8.79 7.56
C ALA A 27 -6.40 8.18 6.24
N VAL A 28 -6.04 8.83 5.13
CA VAL A 28 -6.08 8.21 3.81
C VAL A 28 -5.08 7.05 3.81
N ALA A 29 -5.56 5.85 3.46
CA ALA A 29 -4.72 4.68 3.29
C ALA A 29 -3.59 4.95 2.30
N LYS A 30 -2.34 4.64 2.66
CA LYS A 30 -1.19 4.84 1.77
C LYS A 30 -1.24 3.78 0.66
N ARG A 31 -0.86 4.18 -0.56
CA ARG A 31 -0.73 3.28 -1.70
C ARG A 31 0.75 3.09 -2.04
N HIS A 32 1.19 1.84 -2.12
CA HIS A 32 2.55 1.44 -2.47
C HIS A 32 2.53 0.89 -3.88
N VAL A 33 3.27 1.51 -4.79
CA VAL A 33 3.22 1.18 -6.22
C VAL A 33 4.43 0.35 -6.61
N VAL A 34 4.20 -0.75 -7.33
CA VAL A 34 5.25 -1.62 -7.89
C VAL A 34 4.95 -1.86 -9.36
N TYR A 35 5.89 -1.51 -10.24
CA TYR A 35 5.85 -1.89 -11.65
C TYR A 35 6.51 -3.27 -11.80
N TRP A 36 5.72 -4.25 -12.21
CA TRP A 36 6.15 -5.64 -12.27
C TRP A 36 6.55 -6.05 -13.68
N ASN A 37 7.78 -5.76 -14.06
CA ASN A 37 8.34 -6.14 -15.36
C ASN A 37 9.83 -6.45 -15.23
N SER A 38 10.39 -7.13 -16.22
CA SER A 38 11.79 -7.60 -16.20
C SER A 38 12.83 -6.48 -16.18
N THR A 39 12.46 -5.25 -16.59
CA THR A 39 13.37 -4.09 -16.55
C THR A 39 13.54 -3.51 -15.14
N ASN A 40 12.66 -3.86 -14.21
CA ASN A 40 12.78 -3.46 -12.81
C ASN A 40 13.85 -4.33 -12.10
N THR A 41 15.07 -3.80 -12.05
CA THR A 41 16.24 -4.53 -11.54
C THR A 41 16.10 -5.00 -10.09
N ARG A 42 15.30 -4.32 -9.26
CA ARG A 42 15.08 -4.71 -7.86
C ARG A 42 14.22 -5.96 -7.73
N LEU A 43 13.26 -6.14 -8.63
CA LEU A 43 12.48 -7.37 -8.70
C LEU A 43 13.36 -8.54 -9.14
N THR A 44 14.17 -8.35 -10.17
CA THR A 44 15.05 -9.39 -10.73
C THR A 44 16.24 -9.73 -9.83
N ALA A 45 16.75 -8.75 -9.08
CA ALA A 45 17.78 -8.99 -8.06
C ALA A 45 17.19 -9.67 -6.81
N GLY A 46 15.86 -9.60 -6.64
CA GLY A 46 15.16 -10.20 -5.51
C GLY A 46 15.36 -9.48 -4.18
N ASP A 47 15.78 -8.21 -4.22
CA ASP A 47 16.03 -7.37 -3.05
C ASP A 47 14.92 -6.32 -2.84
N LEU A 48 13.89 -6.29 -3.69
CA LEU A 48 12.76 -5.40 -3.51
C LEU A 48 11.97 -5.82 -2.27
N SER A 49 11.97 -4.94 -1.27
CA SER A 49 11.14 -5.08 -0.09
C SER A 49 10.44 -3.76 0.22
N ILE A 50 9.17 -3.86 0.59
CA ILE A 50 8.34 -2.72 0.98
C ILE A 50 7.75 -2.97 2.37
N GLN A 51 7.62 -1.90 3.15
CA GLN A 51 6.91 -1.92 4.42
C GLN A 51 5.56 -1.24 4.24
N VAL A 52 4.50 -1.91 4.69
CA VAL A 52 3.11 -1.46 4.56
C VAL A 52 2.43 -1.46 5.93
N ASN A 53 1.41 -0.64 6.13
CA ASN A 53 0.56 -0.72 7.31
C ASN A 53 -0.73 -1.48 7.01
N LEU A 54 -1.44 -1.93 8.06
CA LEU A 54 -2.82 -2.35 7.89
C LEU A 54 -3.65 -1.20 7.29
N ASN A 55 -4.57 -1.57 6.41
CA ASN A 55 -5.41 -0.72 5.56
C ASN A 55 -4.70 -0.03 4.39
N ASP A 56 -3.38 -0.09 4.27
CA ASP A 56 -2.67 0.36 3.06
C ASP A 56 -3.07 -0.50 1.84
N TYR A 57 -2.68 -0.01 0.65
CA TYR A 57 -2.82 -0.73 -0.61
C TYR A 57 -1.45 -1.02 -1.21
N LEU A 58 -1.28 -2.23 -1.74
CA LEU A 58 -0.21 -2.57 -2.67
C LEU A 58 -0.80 -2.59 -4.08
N ASP A 59 -0.37 -1.64 -4.90
CA ASP A 59 -0.74 -1.53 -6.30
C ASP A 59 0.38 -2.10 -7.17
N ILE A 60 0.12 -3.22 -7.84
CA ILE A 60 1.04 -3.84 -8.78
C ILE A 60 0.55 -3.54 -10.19
N TYR A 61 1.39 -2.88 -10.98
CA TYR A 61 1.14 -2.62 -12.40
C TYR A 61 1.79 -3.71 -13.25
N CYS A 62 0.99 -4.30 -14.14
CA CYS A 62 1.46 -5.27 -15.13
C CYS A 62 2.39 -4.61 -16.17
N PRO A 63 3.24 -5.40 -16.86
CA PRO A 63 3.93 -4.94 -18.05
C PRO A 63 2.92 -4.40 -19.07
N TYR A 64 3.22 -3.23 -19.64
CA TYR A 64 2.34 -2.56 -20.59
C TYR A 64 3.15 -2.04 -21.76
N TYR A 65 2.62 -2.25 -22.95
CA TYR A 65 3.23 -1.90 -24.22
C TYR A 65 2.21 -1.08 -25.00
N PRO A 66 2.43 0.23 -25.20
CA PRO A 66 1.43 1.10 -25.84
C PRO A 66 1.20 0.76 -27.31
N ASP A 67 2.25 0.31 -28.01
CA ASP A 67 2.21 -0.04 -29.43
C ASP A 67 2.80 -1.43 -29.65
N ASN A 68 2.08 -2.28 -30.37
CA ASN A 68 2.56 -3.60 -30.79
C ASN A 68 3.75 -3.51 -31.76
N GLU A 69 3.82 -2.47 -32.59
CA GLU A 69 4.88 -2.26 -33.57
C GLU A 69 6.22 -1.90 -32.91
N ALA A 70 6.21 -1.28 -31.72
CA ALA A 70 7.41 -0.86 -31.01
C ALA A 70 8.26 -2.03 -30.48
N LEU A 71 7.65 -3.20 -30.28
CA LEU A 71 8.29 -4.42 -29.81
C LEU A 71 9.04 -5.19 -30.91
N GLY A 72 8.80 -4.88 -32.19
CA GLY A 72 9.40 -5.63 -33.30
C GLY A 72 9.07 -7.14 -33.21
N PRO A 73 10.06 -8.05 -33.29
CA PRO A 73 9.82 -9.50 -33.18
C PRO A 73 9.65 -10.00 -31.73
N VAL A 74 9.81 -9.13 -30.73
CA VAL A 74 9.78 -9.53 -29.32
C VAL A 74 8.34 -9.62 -28.84
N GLN A 75 7.99 -10.74 -28.20
CA GLN A 75 6.66 -10.88 -27.60
C GLN A 75 6.58 -10.09 -26.29
N PRO A 76 5.41 -9.49 -25.97
CA PRO A 76 5.23 -8.77 -24.72
C PRO A 76 5.33 -9.72 -23.53
N GLU A 77 5.84 -9.21 -22.40
CA GLU A 77 5.87 -9.96 -21.16
C GLU A 77 4.45 -10.27 -20.65
N THR A 78 4.15 -11.55 -20.46
CA THR A 78 2.93 -12.03 -19.80
C THR A 78 3.31 -12.93 -18.62
N LEU A 79 2.64 -12.77 -17.49
CA LEU A 79 3.02 -13.43 -16.24
C LEU A 79 1.84 -13.63 -15.29
N ALA A 80 1.96 -14.60 -14.40
CA ALA A 80 1.06 -14.79 -13.27
C ALA A 80 1.75 -14.45 -11.94
N LEU A 81 1.06 -13.71 -11.08
CA LEU A 81 1.51 -13.32 -9.75
C LEU A 81 1.03 -14.34 -8.72
N TYR A 82 1.96 -14.80 -7.89
CA TYR A 82 1.71 -15.76 -6.83
C TYR A 82 2.12 -15.19 -5.49
N LEU A 83 1.29 -15.44 -4.48
CA LEU A 83 1.67 -15.33 -3.08
C LEU A 83 2.22 -16.69 -2.65
N VAL A 84 3.47 -16.72 -2.22
CA VAL A 84 4.23 -17.94 -1.94
C VAL A 84 4.71 -17.99 -0.49
N GLY A 85 5.04 -19.19 -0.01
CA GLY A 85 5.72 -19.36 1.26
C GLY A 85 7.17 -18.84 1.20
N GLU A 86 7.75 -18.59 2.38
CA GLU A 86 9.13 -18.08 2.50
C GLU A 86 10.17 -19.00 1.86
N GLU A 87 10.02 -20.32 2.02
CA GLU A 87 10.95 -21.29 1.42
C GLU A 87 10.91 -21.24 -0.12
N SER A 88 9.70 -21.13 -0.68
CA SER A 88 9.47 -21.02 -2.13
C SER A 88 9.97 -19.70 -2.72
N PHE A 89 10.11 -18.65 -1.91
CA PHE A 89 10.59 -17.33 -2.33
C PHE A 89 12.03 -17.35 -2.89
N GLN A 90 12.82 -18.38 -2.58
CA GLN A 90 14.17 -18.51 -3.11
C GLN A 90 14.18 -18.88 -4.61
N GLY A 91 13.18 -19.64 -5.08
CA GLY A 91 13.28 -20.36 -6.35
C GLY A 91 12.48 -19.83 -7.54
N CYS A 92 11.52 -18.90 -7.37
CA CYS A 92 10.54 -18.54 -8.42
C CYS A 92 9.99 -19.77 -9.16
N VAL A 93 9.50 -20.74 -8.38
CA VAL A 93 8.86 -21.96 -8.88
C VAL A 93 7.44 -22.03 -8.33
N GLU A 94 6.52 -22.63 -9.08
CA GLU A 94 5.19 -22.93 -8.57
C GLU A 94 5.31 -24.04 -7.51
N THR A 95 4.77 -23.80 -6.32
CA THR A 95 4.82 -24.77 -5.22
C THR A 95 3.44 -25.15 -4.75
N MET A 96 3.30 -26.34 -4.16
CA MET A 96 2.08 -26.71 -3.43
C MET A 96 1.83 -25.68 -2.32
N GLY A 97 0.71 -24.96 -2.39
CA GLY A 97 0.38 -23.86 -1.47
C GLY A 97 0.65 -22.45 -2.01
N ALA A 98 1.23 -22.31 -3.20
CA ALA A 98 1.27 -21.02 -3.89
C ALA A 98 -0.16 -20.60 -4.29
N ILE A 99 -0.54 -19.38 -3.92
CA ILE A 99 -1.87 -18.84 -4.24
C ILE A 99 -1.71 -17.88 -5.41
N LYS A 100 -2.29 -18.22 -6.57
CA LYS A 100 -2.37 -17.27 -7.70
C LYS A 100 -3.20 -16.05 -7.25
N ARG A 101 -2.58 -14.86 -7.28
CA ARG A 101 -3.20 -13.59 -6.88
C ARG A 101 -3.74 -12.82 -8.07
N TRP A 102 -3.03 -12.87 -9.20
CA TRP A 102 -3.39 -12.13 -10.40
C TRP A 102 -2.70 -12.72 -11.64
N GLU A 103 -3.21 -12.37 -12.82
CA GLU A 103 -2.62 -12.72 -14.11
C GLU A 103 -2.51 -11.47 -14.98
N CYS A 104 -1.29 -11.18 -15.43
CA CYS A 104 -0.98 -10.10 -16.36
C CYS A 104 -0.97 -10.66 -17.78
N ASN A 105 -2.14 -10.68 -18.42
CA ASN A 105 -2.37 -11.23 -19.77
C ASN A 105 -2.90 -10.19 -20.78
N SER A 106 -3.04 -8.92 -20.38
CA SER A 106 -3.48 -7.81 -21.25
C SER A 106 -2.37 -6.77 -21.43
N PRO A 107 -1.28 -7.09 -22.16
CA PRO A 107 -0.13 -6.18 -22.34
C PRO A 107 -0.46 -4.94 -23.18
N TYR A 108 -1.53 -4.98 -23.97
CA TYR A 108 -1.98 -3.92 -24.88
C TYR A 108 -3.33 -3.32 -24.45
N ASP A 109 -3.63 -3.31 -23.15
CA ASP A 109 -4.93 -2.82 -22.66
C ASP A 109 -5.16 -1.36 -23.10
N PRO A 110 -6.33 -1.03 -23.71
CA PRO A 110 -6.60 0.29 -24.25
C PRO A 110 -6.68 1.39 -23.18
N LEU A 111 -6.82 1.03 -21.90
CA LEU A 111 -6.88 1.96 -20.77
C LEU A 111 -5.52 2.15 -20.09
N GLY A 112 -4.44 1.59 -20.65
CA GLY A 112 -3.09 1.67 -20.10
C GLY A 112 -2.74 0.46 -19.22
N PRO A 113 -1.70 0.56 -18.37
CA PRO A 113 -1.23 -0.58 -17.61
C PRO A 113 -2.28 -1.09 -16.61
N VAL A 114 -2.62 -2.37 -16.73
CA VAL A 114 -3.54 -3.05 -15.80
C VAL A 114 -2.95 -3.00 -14.39
N ARG A 115 -3.80 -2.62 -13.42
CA ARG A 115 -3.44 -2.51 -12.01
C ARG A 115 -4.15 -3.56 -11.17
N PHE A 116 -3.39 -4.44 -10.55
CA PHE A 116 -3.85 -5.26 -9.44
C PHE A 116 -3.68 -4.49 -8.13
N SER A 117 -4.73 -4.43 -7.31
CA SER A 117 -4.70 -3.78 -6.00
C SER A 117 -4.98 -4.78 -4.90
N GLU A 118 -3.98 -5.03 -4.06
CA GLU A 118 -4.13 -5.79 -2.82
C GLU A 118 -4.35 -4.81 -1.67
N LYS A 119 -5.45 -4.96 -0.93
CA LYS A 119 -5.66 -4.19 0.30
C LYS A 119 -5.12 -4.98 1.48
N ILE A 120 -4.25 -4.37 2.27
CA ILE A 120 -3.61 -5.01 3.42
C ILE A 120 -4.60 -5.04 4.57
N LEU A 121 -5.43 -6.07 4.63
CA LEU A 121 -6.48 -6.23 5.64
C LEU A 121 -6.19 -7.40 6.56
N ARG A 122 -6.45 -7.21 7.85
CA ARG A 122 -6.39 -8.29 8.85
C ARG A 122 -7.56 -9.26 8.75
N PHE A 123 -8.73 -8.75 8.40
CA PHE A 123 -9.96 -9.52 8.27
C PHE A 123 -10.60 -9.17 6.94
N THR A 124 -10.76 -10.17 6.09
CA THR A 124 -11.36 -9.99 4.77
C THR A 124 -12.79 -10.54 4.78
N PRO A 125 -13.78 -9.78 4.25
CA PRO A 125 -15.14 -10.29 4.13
C PRO A 125 -15.29 -11.31 3.00
N PHE A 126 -14.26 -11.52 2.18
CA PHE A 126 -14.27 -12.45 1.06
C PHE A 126 -13.69 -13.80 1.47
N SER A 127 -14.42 -14.89 1.25
CA SER A 127 -14.02 -16.25 1.69
C SER A 127 -12.73 -16.76 1.04
N LEU A 128 -12.38 -16.28 -0.15
CA LEU A 128 -11.11 -16.57 -0.84
C LEU A 128 -10.12 -15.40 -0.73
N GLY A 129 -10.39 -14.44 0.15
CA GLY A 129 -9.50 -13.32 0.42
C GLY A 129 -8.28 -13.79 1.20
N PHE A 130 -7.23 -12.97 1.18
CA PHE A 130 -6.03 -13.21 1.95
C PHE A 130 -5.95 -12.23 3.13
N GLU A 131 -5.52 -12.71 4.28
CA GLU A 131 -5.45 -11.93 5.52
C GLU A 131 -4.00 -11.64 5.91
N PHE A 132 -3.76 -10.39 6.29
CA PHE A 132 -2.45 -9.85 6.63
C PHE A 132 -2.34 -9.61 8.14
N LEU A 133 -1.28 -10.15 8.74
CA LEU A 133 -0.99 -10.06 10.16
C LEU A 133 0.14 -9.05 10.40
N PRO A 134 0.01 -8.19 11.41
CA PRO A 134 1.09 -7.33 11.86
C PRO A 134 2.39 -8.08 12.16
N GLY A 135 3.52 -7.49 11.81
CA GLY A 135 4.85 -8.07 12.08
C GLY A 135 5.23 -9.24 11.18
N GLN A 136 4.38 -9.64 10.23
CA GLN A 136 4.64 -10.75 9.32
C GLN A 136 5.19 -10.29 7.96
N HIS A 137 5.89 -11.22 7.30
CA HIS A 137 6.41 -11.07 5.95
C HIS A 137 5.57 -11.89 4.96
N TYR A 138 5.32 -11.30 3.80
CA TYR A 138 4.54 -11.90 2.72
C TYR A 138 5.34 -11.80 1.43
N TYR A 139 5.36 -12.90 0.68
CA TYR A 139 6.30 -13.09 -0.42
C TYR A 139 5.55 -13.25 -1.72
N TYR A 140 5.77 -12.32 -2.65
CA TYR A 140 5.22 -12.39 -4.00
C TYR A 140 6.33 -12.81 -4.98
N SER A 141 5.98 -13.67 -5.92
CA SER A 141 6.82 -14.02 -7.07
C SER A 141 5.97 -14.15 -8.33
N SER A 142 6.58 -14.05 -9.50
CA SER A 142 5.89 -14.28 -10.77
C SER A 142 6.48 -15.42 -11.57
N LEU A 143 5.62 -16.08 -12.34
CA LEU A 143 5.98 -17.07 -13.34
C LEU A 143 5.53 -16.58 -14.72
N PRO A 144 6.32 -16.83 -15.79
CA PRO A 144 5.88 -16.53 -17.15
C PRO A 144 4.62 -17.33 -17.48
N THR A 145 3.67 -16.70 -18.14
CA THR A 145 2.56 -17.41 -18.79
C THR A 145 3.01 -17.89 -20.17
N GLY A 146 2.46 -19.02 -20.63
CA GLY A 146 2.96 -19.73 -21.82
C GLY A 146 2.94 -18.96 -23.14
N GLU A 147 2.33 -17.78 -23.17
CA GLU A 147 2.26 -16.90 -24.34
C GLU A 147 3.43 -15.88 -24.42
N GLY A 148 4.25 -15.75 -23.38
CA GLY A 148 5.30 -14.73 -23.28
C GLY A 148 6.73 -15.24 -23.50
N PRO A 149 7.72 -14.33 -23.55
CA PRO A 149 9.14 -14.69 -23.52
C PRO A 149 9.52 -15.34 -22.17
N PRO A 150 10.65 -16.08 -22.09
CA PRO A 150 11.18 -16.49 -20.80
C PRO A 150 11.49 -15.27 -19.93
N LEU A 151 11.04 -15.30 -18.67
CA LEU A 151 11.20 -14.19 -17.73
C LEU A 151 12.23 -14.51 -16.65
N PRO A 152 12.99 -13.50 -16.18
CA PRO A 152 13.81 -13.68 -14.99
C PRO A 152 12.94 -13.90 -13.74
N CYS A 153 13.53 -14.49 -12.71
CA CYS A 153 12.90 -14.60 -11.40
C CYS A 153 12.66 -13.20 -10.81
N MET A 154 11.40 -12.76 -10.80
CA MET A 154 10.96 -11.50 -10.21
C MET A 154 10.25 -11.78 -8.89
N LYS A 155 10.67 -11.09 -7.83
CA LYS A 155 10.13 -11.32 -6.48
C LYS A 155 10.10 -10.08 -5.61
N LEU A 156 9.15 -10.03 -4.68
CA LEU A 156 8.88 -8.91 -3.79
C LEU A 156 8.59 -9.43 -2.37
N ARG A 157 9.27 -8.85 -1.36
CA ARG A 157 8.94 -9.08 0.06
C ARG A 157 8.16 -7.91 0.63
N VAL A 158 6.91 -8.15 1.02
CA VAL A 158 6.04 -7.20 1.72
C VAL A 158 6.12 -7.45 3.21
N THR A 159 6.42 -6.42 3.99
CA THR A 159 6.46 -6.51 5.47
C THR A 159 5.33 -5.66 6.04
N VAL A 160 4.42 -6.29 6.79
CA VAL A 160 3.33 -5.57 7.44
C VAL A 160 3.87 -5.00 8.75
N CYS A 161 3.94 -3.68 8.84
CA CYS A 161 4.41 -2.99 10.03
C CYS A 161 3.53 -3.33 11.23
N CYS A 162 4.29 -3.65 12.27
CA CYS A 162 4.06 -3.33 13.67
C CYS A 162 2.82 -3.97 14.28
N GLU A 163 3.04 -4.91 15.21
CA GLU A 163 1.99 -5.34 16.13
C GLU A 163 1.24 -4.10 16.63
N SER A 164 -0.09 -4.18 16.59
CA SER A 164 -0.91 -3.20 17.29
C SER A 164 -0.40 -3.18 18.71
N THR A 165 0.29 -2.12 19.12
CA THR A 165 0.60 -1.88 20.52
C THR A 165 -0.75 -1.79 21.20
N SER A 166 -1.21 -2.91 21.79
CA SER A 166 -2.21 -2.83 22.82
C SER A 166 -1.57 -1.95 23.89
N GLU A 167 -2.19 -0.80 24.16
CA GLU A 167 -1.86 0.00 25.32
C GLU A 167 -2.00 -0.90 26.56
N GLY A 168 -0.89 -1.49 27.00
CA GLY A 168 -0.95 -2.51 28.03
C GLY A 168 0.21 -3.50 28.06
N SER A 169 1.45 -3.06 27.86
CA SER A 169 2.63 -3.79 28.38
C SER A 169 3.80 -2.83 28.58
N LYS A 170 4.11 -2.56 29.85
CA LYS A 170 5.29 -1.83 30.29
C LYS A 170 6.53 -2.74 30.18
N GLN A 171 7.56 -2.23 29.50
CA GLN A 171 9.00 -2.61 29.52
C GLN A 171 9.35 -4.09 29.22
N ILE A 172 10.31 -4.41 28.35
CA ILE A 172 11.75 -4.11 28.48
C ILE A 172 12.38 -3.85 27.11
N GLN A 173 13.33 -2.92 27.15
CA GLN A 173 14.17 -2.42 26.08
C GLN A 173 15.22 -3.45 25.64
N GLU A 174 15.20 -3.85 24.37
CA GLU A 174 16.41 -4.23 23.64
C GLU A 174 16.41 -3.58 22.24
N THR A 175 17.54 -2.97 21.95
CA THR A 175 17.74 -1.97 20.91
C THR A 175 17.87 -2.61 19.54
N ARG A 176 16.83 -2.48 18.69
CA ARG A 176 17.03 -2.37 17.24
C ARG A 176 16.01 -1.38 16.69
N SER A 177 16.44 -0.12 16.63
CA SER A 177 15.67 0.99 16.09
C SER A 177 15.35 0.73 14.61
N CYS A 178 14.13 0.29 14.32
CA CYS A 178 13.49 0.65 13.07
C CYS A 178 13.01 2.10 13.25
N ALA A 179 13.78 3.04 12.69
CA ALA A 179 13.38 4.42 12.60
C ALA A 179 12.11 4.51 11.75
N CYS A 180 10.94 4.49 12.39
CA CYS A 180 9.74 5.03 11.78
C CYS A 180 9.98 6.52 11.63
N SER A 181 10.13 6.99 10.39
CA SER A 181 9.96 8.38 10.03
C SER A 181 8.54 8.78 10.41
N LEU A 182 8.38 9.20 11.66
CA LEU A 182 7.24 9.97 12.09
C LEU A 182 7.32 11.24 11.27
N SER A 183 6.59 11.31 10.16
CA SER A 183 6.41 12.55 9.44
C SER A 183 5.83 13.53 10.45
N THR A 184 6.69 14.39 10.98
CA THR A 184 6.29 15.60 11.68
C THR A 184 5.38 16.32 10.71
N ALA A 185 4.08 16.24 10.95
CA ALA A 185 3.14 17.14 10.34
C ALA A 185 3.62 18.54 10.73
N SER A 186 4.28 19.23 9.80
CA SER A 186 4.62 20.63 10.01
C SER A 186 3.32 21.35 10.33
N PRO A 187 3.25 22.23 11.34
CA PRO A 187 2.11 23.07 11.55
C PRO A 187 2.37 24.46 10.92
N PRO A 188 2.30 24.66 9.59
CA PRO A 188 2.27 26.03 9.07
C PRO A 188 0.87 26.61 9.22
N ALA A 189 -0.18 25.77 9.25
CA ALA A 189 -1.56 26.23 9.32
C ALA A 189 -1.94 26.80 10.69
N LEU A 190 -1.44 26.23 11.79
CA LEU A 190 -1.77 26.70 13.13
C LEU A 190 -1.10 28.05 13.45
N PHE A 191 0.16 28.24 13.03
CA PHE A 191 0.89 29.50 13.21
C PHE A 191 0.33 30.64 12.34
N ILE A 192 -0.09 30.35 11.10
CA ILE A 192 -0.73 31.36 10.23
C ILE A 192 -2.10 31.77 10.78
N LEU A 193 -2.87 30.84 11.34
CA LEU A 193 -4.18 31.14 11.94
C LEU A 193 -4.07 32.01 13.19
N ILE A 194 -3.04 31.77 14.02
CA ILE A 194 -2.77 32.56 15.22
C ILE A 194 -2.35 33.99 14.84
N LEU A 195 -1.51 34.17 13.82
CA LEU A 195 -1.09 35.49 13.34
C LEU A 195 -2.28 36.31 12.78
N LEU A 196 -3.21 35.67 12.06
CA LEU A 196 -4.41 36.33 11.52
C LEU A 196 -5.43 36.72 12.61
N LEU A 197 -5.45 36.01 13.74
CA LEU A 197 -6.33 36.30 14.89
C LEU A 197 -5.82 37.47 15.75
N PHE A 198 -4.53 37.82 15.67
CA PHE A 198 -3.94 38.93 16.44
C PHE A 198 -3.83 40.24 15.64
N THR A 199 -4.18 40.24 14.36
CA THR A 199 -4.13 41.44 13.47
C THR A 199 -5.50 42.05 13.16
N THR A 200 -6.56 41.67 13.89
CA THR A 200 -7.91 42.24 13.75
C THR A 200 -8.44 42.80 15.05
#